data_AF-A0A936BQ26-F1
#
_entry.id   AF-A0A936BQ26-F1
#
_cell.length_a   1.000
_cell.length_b   1.000
_cell.length_c   1.000
_cell.angle_alpha   90.00
_cell.angle_beta   90.00
_cell.angle_gamma   90.00
#
_symmetry.space_group_name_H-M   'P 1'
#
loop_
_entity.id
_entity.type
_entity.pdbx_description
1 polymer ?
#
loop_
_entity_poly.entity_id
_entity_poly.type
_entity_poly.pdbx_seq_one_letter_code
_entity_poly.pdbx_strand_id
1 'polypeptide(L)'
;MTAFVVRPVHLLGNGRLHSFLAAGGTGGTTWQGAALTRWAAAPAGEPEGVLLYLRDLETGALLATGLAPSHGAGAAAAPGGILFETVADGLCLRVEVTVAPDRDLELRRIRLTNGGRRARQLDLTTAFEVVLNDPDGDRAHPAFSKLFVQTEREPGGALLARRRPRSPEEPALWLAQQLWCDGRPASSVGDRPRPLPWAVAARPPPRRCSTPARRSPAPPATCWTPSSRSGTR
;
A
#
# COMPACT_ATOMS: atom_id res chain seq x y z
N MET A 1 14.60 -2.50 24.42
CA MET A 1 13.25 -3.10 24.31
C MET A 1 12.62 -2.57 23.04
N THR A 2 12.46 -3.42 22.01
CA THR A 2 11.78 -3.02 20.77
C THR A 2 10.29 -2.99 21.06
N ALA A 3 9.66 -1.82 20.95
CA ALA A 3 8.22 -1.69 21.13
C ALA A 3 7.50 -2.53 20.05
N PHE A 4 6.68 -3.49 20.46
CA PHE A 4 5.82 -4.24 19.57
C PHE A 4 4.67 -3.33 19.14
N VAL A 5 4.66 -2.89 17.89
CA VAL A 5 3.57 -2.10 17.34
C VAL A 5 2.52 -3.07 16.81
N VAL A 6 1.43 -3.27 17.57
CA VAL A 6 0.24 -3.96 17.07
C VAL A 6 -0.41 -3.07 16.03
N ARG A 7 -0.56 -3.56 14.80
CA ARG A 7 -1.30 -2.88 13.74
C ARG A 7 -2.66 -3.54 13.59
N PRO A 8 -3.77 -2.82 13.83
CA PRO A 8 -5.09 -3.38 13.58
C PRO A 8 -5.24 -3.69 12.08
N VAL A 9 -5.85 -4.84 11.82
CA VAL A 9 -6.26 -5.27 10.48
C VAL A 9 -7.76 -5.51 10.48
N HIS A 10 -8.41 -5.16 9.38
CA HIS A 10 -9.81 -5.48 9.13
C HIS A 10 -9.89 -6.67 8.19
N LEU A 11 -10.81 -7.59 8.47
CA LEU A 11 -11.08 -8.74 7.63
C LEU A 11 -12.49 -8.62 7.07
N LEU A 12 -12.60 -8.65 5.74
CA LEU A 12 -13.87 -8.75 5.01
C LEU A 12 -13.88 -10.08 4.26
N GLY A 13 -15.04 -10.71 4.10
CA GLY A 13 -15.13 -11.94 3.32
C GLY A 13 -16.54 -12.49 3.18
N ASN A 14 -16.67 -13.44 2.26
CA ASN A 14 -17.92 -14.17 1.97
C ASN A 14 -17.79 -15.69 2.21
N GLY A 15 -16.78 -16.10 2.97
CA GLY A 15 -16.44 -17.50 3.23
C GLY A 15 -15.48 -18.12 2.21
N ARG A 16 -15.42 -17.61 0.97
CA ARG A 16 -14.46 -18.07 -0.06
C ARG A 16 -13.39 -17.02 -0.33
N LEU A 17 -13.81 -15.79 -0.65
CA LEU A 17 -12.94 -14.63 -0.83
C LEU A 17 -12.76 -13.90 0.50
N HIS A 18 -11.52 -13.53 0.81
CA HIS A 18 -11.19 -12.74 1.99
C HIS A 18 -10.26 -11.57 1.63
N SER A 19 -10.54 -10.40 2.19
CA SER A 19 -9.74 -9.19 2.04
C SER A 19 -9.23 -8.75 3.41
N PHE A 20 -7.91 -8.71 3.56
CA PHE A 20 -7.22 -8.25 4.76
C PHE A 20 -6.77 -6.81 4.53
N LEU A 21 -7.19 -5.89 5.39
CA LEU A 21 -6.97 -4.46 5.20
C LEU A 21 -6.25 -3.87 6.42
N ALA A 22 -5.05 -3.34 6.20
CA ALA A 22 -4.35 -2.55 7.20
C ALA A 22 -5.00 -1.17 7.35
N ALA A 23 -4.65 -0.45 8.42
CA ALA A 23 -5.19 0.88 8.75
C ALA A 23 -5.11 1.91 7.60
N GLY A 24 -4.16 1.76 6.66
CA GLY A 24 -4.01 2.64 5.50
C GLY A 24 -4.79 2.24 4.24
N GLY A 25 -5.68 1.24 4.33
CA GLY A 25 -6.48 0.73 3.21
C GLY A 25 -5.73 -0.23 2.27
N THR A 26 -4.46 -0.51 2.56
CA THR A 26 -3.65 -1.52 1.86
C THR A 26 -3.87 -2.91 2.43
N GLY A 27 -3.38 -3.92 1.75
CA GLY A 27 -3.44 -5.31 2.19
C GLY A 27 -3.74 -6.29 1.06
N GLY A 28 -4.00 -7.54 1.42
CA GLY A 28 -4.06 -8.65 0.48
C GLY A 28 -5.45 -9.27 0.34
N THR A 29 -5.64 -9.98 -0.76
CA THR A 29 -6.88 -10.74 -1.03
C THR A 29 -6.53 -12.21 -1.21
N THR A 30 -7.30 -13.11 -0.60
CA THR A 30 -7.20 -14.56 -0.78
C THR A 30 -8.52 -15.14 -1.25
N TRP A 31 -8.46 -16.27 -1.95
CA TRP A 31 -9.62 -17.03 -2.41
C TRP A 31 -9.39 -18.53 -2.17
N GLN A 32 -10.29 -19.16 -1.41
CA GLN A 32 -10.18 -20.57 -1.00
C GLN A 32 -8.78 -20.94 -0.48
N GLY A 33 -8.18 -20.04 0.30
CA GLY A 33 -6.83 -20.22 0.87
C GLY A 33 -5.68 -19.79 -0.06
N ALA A 34 -5.87 -19.70 -1.37
CA ALA A 34 -4.85 -19.20 -2.29
C ALA A 34 -4.72 -17.67 -2.19
N ALA A 35 -3.48 -17.15 -2.19
CA ALA A 35 -3.24 -15.72 -2.29
C ALA A 35 -3.50 -15.23 -3.72
N LEU A 36 -4.41 -14.28 -3.89
CA LEU A 36 -4.65 -13.60 -5.17
C LEU A 36 -3.66 -12.45 -5.34
N THR A 37 -3.52 -11.62 -4.30
CA THR A 37 -2.55 -10.52 -4.26
C THR A 37 -1.55 -10.72 -3.12
N ARG A 38 -0.34 -10.21 -3.33
CA ARG A 38 0.71 -10.31 -2.32
C ARG A 38 0.42 -9.39 -1.15
N TRP A 39 0.61 -9.93 0.05
CA TRP A 39 0.71 -9.15 1.26
C TRP A 39 1.62 -9.87 2.26
N ALA A 40 2.73 -9.23 2.61
CA ALA A 40 3.47 -9.51 3.83
C ALA A 40 3.17 -8.38 4.81
N ALA A 41 3.19 -8.70 6.11
CA ALA A 41 3.24 -7.68 7.16
C ALA A 41 4.63 -7.01 7.15
N ALA A 42 4.91 -6.26 6.08
CA ALA A 42 6.20 -5.68 5.81
C ALA A 42 6.63 -4.72 6.95
N PRO A 43 7.95 -4.55 7.15
CA PRO A 43 8.48 -3.52 8.04
C PRO A 43 7.85 -2.16 7.77
N ALA A 44 7.75 -1.32 8.79
CA ALA A 44 7.14 0.00 8.69
C ALA A 44 7.73 0.83 7.54
N GLY A 45 6.89 1.24 6.58
CA GLY A 45 7.22 2.22 5.55
C GLY A 45 7.22 1.70 4.11
N GLU A 46 7.09 0.39 3.88
CA GLU A 46 6.88 -0.13 2.52
C GLU A 46 5.40 -0.49 2.32
N PRO A 47 4.70 0.19 1.39
CA PRO A 47 3.31 -0.12 1.11
C PRO A 47 3.23 -1.42 0.29
N GLU A 48 2.67 -2.46 0.90
CA GLU A 48 2.37 -3.74 0.22
C GLU A 48 0.85 -3.97 0.13
N GLY A 49 0.43 -4.73 -0.88
CA GLY A 49 -0.96 -5.06 -1.14
C GLY A 49 -1.57 -4.26 -2.28
N VAL A 50 -2.87 -4.01 -2.20
CA VAL A 50 -3.60 -3.17 -3.16
C VAL A 50 -3.40 -1.69 -2.85
N LEU A 51 -2.83 -0.97 -3.81
CA LEU A 51 -2.42 0.42 -3.72
C LEU A 51 -3.25 1.28 -4.66
N LEU A 52 -3.66 2.44 -4.17
CA LEU A 52 -4.28 3.51 -4.95
C LEU A 52 -3.37 4.71 -4.90
N TYR A 53 -3.01 5.21 -6.07
CA TYR A 53 -2.17 6.38 -6.25
C TYR A 53 -2.94 7.44 -6.99
N LEU A 54 -2.90 8.65 -6.46
CA LEU A 54 -3.56 9.81 -7.01
C LEU A 54 -2.51 10.89 -7.23
N ARG A 55 -2.26 11.21 -8.49
CA ARG A 55 -1.27 12.20 -8.89
C ARG A 55 -1.97 13.45 -9.40
N ASP A 56 -1.60 14.60 -8.87
CA ASP A 56 -1.98 15.89 -9.43
C ASP A 56 -1.08 16.18 -10.65
N LEU A 57 -1.70 16.32 -11.83
CA LEU A 57 -0.98 16.45 -13.10
C LEU A 57 -0.31 17.82 -13.27
N GLU A 58 -0.84 18.84 -12.62
CA GLU A 58 -0.31 20.20 -12.70
C GLU A 58 0.91 20.37 -11.79
N THR A 59 0.82 19.85 -10.57
CA THR A 59 1.86 20.05 -9.54
C THR A 59 2.82 18.87 -9.41
N GLY A 60 2.44 17.69 -9.89
CA GLY A 60 3.17 16.45 -9.70
C GLY A 60 3.04 15.85 -8.30
N ALA A 61 2.25 16.45 -7.40
CA ALA A 61 2.02 15.94 -6.05
C ALA A 61 1.37 14.55 -6.09
N LEU A 62 1.76 13.67 -5.16
CA LEU A 62 1.28 12.30 -5.08
C LEU A 62 0.62 12.04 -3.72
N LEU A 63 -0.60 11.53 -3.76
CA LEU A 63 -1.33 11.00 -2.62
C LEU A 63 -1.52 9.49 -2.83
N ALA A 64 -1.32 8.67 -1.81
CA ALA A 64 -1.56 7.23 -1.94
C ALA A 64 -2.12 6.58 -0.68
N THR A 65 -2.84 5.48 -0.85
CA THR A 65 -3.17 4.57 0.26
C THR A 65 -1.91 3.89 0.79
N GLY A 66 -1.80 3.71 2.11
CA GLY A 66 -0.68 2.99 2.75
C GLY A 66 0.64 3.74 2.88
N LEU A 67 0.80 4.91 2.27
CA LEU A 67 1.97 5.77 2.46
C LEU A 67 1.83 6.58 3.76
N ALA A 68 2.12 5.93 4.88
CA ALA A 68 1.93 6.43 6.25
C ALA A 68 0.46 6.85 6.53
N PRO A 69 -0.01 6.80 7.78
CA PRO A 69 -1.23 7.53 8.09
C PRO A 69 -0.93 9.01 7.82
N SER A 70 -1.50 9.56 6.75
CA SER A 70 -1.68 11.00 6.63
C SER A 70 -2.37 11.47 7.92
N HIS A 71 -2.12 12.71 8.35
CA HIS A 71 -2.86 13.26 9.48
C HIS A 71 -4.37 13.17 9.17
N GLY A 72 -5.10 12.34 9.92
CA GLY A 72 -6.52 12.05 9.66
C GLY A 72 -6.82 10.72 8.93
N ALA A 73 -5.83 9.91 8.59
CA ALA A 73 -6.07 8.56 8.07
C ALA A 73 -6.72 7.68 9.16
N GLY A 74 -7.98 7.33 8.95
CA GLY A 74 -8.75 6.47 9.83
C GLY A 74 -9.51 5.41 9.04
N ALA A 75 -9.66 4.24 9.65
CA ALA A 75 -10.57 3.21 9.19
C ALA A 75 -11.87 3.32 9.99
N ALA A 76 -13.00 3.39 9.30
CA ALA A 76 -14.33 3.42 9.91
C ALA A 76 -15.18 2.28 9.35
N ALA A 77 -16.09 1.76 10.18
CA ALA A 77 -17.07 0.79 9.70
C ALA A 77 -18.01 1.47 8.68
N ALA A 78 -18.30 0.77 7.59
CA ALA A 78 -19.28 1.14 6.59
C ALA A 78 -20.27 -0.02 6.37
N PRO A 79 -21.48 0.23 5.84
CA PRO A 79 -22.41 -0.86 5.52
C PRO A 79 -21.78 -1.91 4.60
N GLY A 80 -21.56 -3.12 5.12
CA GLY A 80 -20.93 -4.22 4.37
C GLY A 80 -19.42 -4.08 4.12
N GLY A 81 -18.73 -3.12 4.76
CA GLY A 81 -17.33 -2.84 4.46
C GLY A 81 -16.59 -1.93 5.43
N ILE A 82 -15.45 -1.42 4.96
CA ILE A 82 -14.58 -0.49 5.69
C ILE A 82 -14.31 0.73 4.83
N LEU A 83 -14.44 1.91 5.42
CA LEU A 83 -14.12 3.20 4.82
C LEU A 83 -12.74 3.67 5.29
N PHE A 84 -11.89 4.02 4.34
CA PHE A 84 -10.64 4.74 4.55
C PHE A 84 -10.78 6.15 4.01
N GLU A 85 -10.29 7.12 4.75
CA GLU A 85 -10.21 8.52 4.34
C GLU A 85 -8.77 9.02 4.42
N THR A 86 -8.37 9.85 3.48
CA THR A 86 -7.08 10.53 3.48
C THR A 86 -7.26 11.90 2.86
N VAL A 87 -6.77 12.93 3.55
CA VAL A 87 -6.87 14.32 3.11
C VAL A 87 -5.46 14.91 3.01
N ALA A 88 -5.14 15.51 1.87
CA ALA A 88 -3.90 16.23 1.65
C ALA A 88 -4.12 17.38 0.66
N ASP A 89 -3.54 18.54 0.94
CA ASP A 89 -3.56 19.71 0.03
C ASP A 89 -4.95 20.11 -0.50
N GLY A 90 -5.99 19.98 0.33
CA GLY A 90 -7.38 20.29 -0.06
C GLY A 90 -8.05 19.24 -0.94
N LEU A 91 -7.42 18.08 -1.12
CA LEU A 91 -7.96 16.91 -1.80
C LEU A 91 -8.30 15.82 -0.78
N CYS A 92 -9.55 15.35 -0.79
CA CYS A 92 -10.00 14.23 0.02
C CYS A 92 -10.19 13.00 -0.86
N LEU A 93 -9.51 11.91 -0.49
CA LEU A 93 -9.63 10.58 -1.06
C LEU A 93 -10.36 9.69 -0.06
N ARG A 94 -11.53 9.19 -0.44
CA ARG A 94 -12.31 8.20 0.31
C ARG A 94 -12.33 6.89 -0.46
N VAL A 95 -12.02 5.79 0.23
CA VAL A 95 -11.97 4.44 -0.34
C VAL A 95 -12.80 3.54 0.55
N GLU A 96 -13.89 3.02 0.00
CA GLU A 96 -14.74 2.07 0.70
C GLU A 96 -14.54 0.68 0.11
N VAL A 97 -14.13 -0.27 0.94
CA VAL A 97 -13.83 -1.65 0.55
C VAL A 97 -14.93 -2.55 1.07
N THR A 98 -15.49 -3.39 0.20
CA THR A 98 -16.55 -4.35 0.51
C THR A 98 -16.25 -5.68 -0.20
N VAL A 99 -16.74 -6.79 0.33
CA VAL A 99 -16.74 -8.09 -0.36
C VAL A 99 -18.18 -8.48 -0.63
N ALA A 100 -18.49 -8.82 -1.89
CA ALA A 100 -19.84 -9.22 -2.26
C ALA A 100 -20.23 -10.54 -1.56
N PRO A 101 -21.44 -10.64 -0.98
CA PRO A 101 -21.85 -11.83 -0.23
C PRO A 101 -22.12 -13.03 -1.15
N ASP A 102 -22.54 -12.80 -2.39
CA ASP A 102 -22.97 -13.81 -3.35
C ASP A 102 -21.91 -14.12 -4.42
N ARG A 103 -20.86 -13.29 -4.55
CA ARG A 103 -19.83 -13.39 -5.58
C ARG A 103 -18.46 -13.20 -5.00
N ASP A 104 -17.46 -13.84 -5.61
CA ASP A 104 -16.06 -13.72 -5.21
C ASP A 104 -15.45 -12.44 -5.79
N LEU A 105 -15.99 -11.30 -5.34
CA LEU A 105 -15.70 -9.96 -5.80
C LEU A 105 -15.42 -9.03 -4.62
N GLU A 106 -14.23 -8.43 -4.60
CA GLU A 106 -13.91 -7.28 -3.77
C GLU A 106 -14.23 -6.00 -4.55
N LEU A 107 -15.05 -5.12 -3.98
CA LEU A 107 -15.33 -3.80 -4.56
C LEU A 107 -14.63 -2.72 -3.75
N ARG A 108 -13.90 -1.86 -4.46
CA ARG A 108 -13.30 -0.63 -3.92
C ARG A 108 -13.96 0.58 -4.55
N ARG A 109 -14.86 1.24 -3.81
CA ARG A 109 -15.51 2.47 -4.24
C ARG A 109 -14.66 3.67 -3.86
N ILE A 110 -14.18 4.39 -4.87
CA ILE A 110 -13.29 5.53 -4.73
C ILE A 110 -14.10 6.81 -4.93
N ARG A 111 -14.01 7.73 -3.97
CA ARG A 111 -14.60 9.07 -4.05
C ARG A 111 -13.49 10.10 -3.87
N LEU A 112 -13.40 11.02 -4.83
CA LEU A 112 -12.49 12.16 -4.79
C LEU A 112 -13.28 13.44 -4.56
N THR A 113 -12.83 14.26 -3.63
CA THR A 113 -13.43 15.58 -3.37
C THR A 113 -12.34 16.64 -3.37
N ASN A 114 -12.41 17.54 -4.33
CA ASN A 114 -11.55 18.71 -4.39
C ASN A 114 -12.19 19.86 -3.58
N GLY A 115 -11.71 20.08 -2.36
CA GLY A 115 -12.08 21.22 -1.53
C GLY A 115 -11.24 22.47 -1.80
N GLY A 116 -10.33 22.42 -2.77
CA GLY A 116 -9.54 23.57 -3.19
C GLY A 116 -10.32 24.55 -4.06
N ARG A 117 -9.74 25.73 -4.26
CA ARG A 117 -10.34 26.80 -5.07
C ARG A 117 -10.10 26.67 -6.59
N ARG A 118 -9.18 25.79 -6.99
CA ARG A 118 -8.84 25.55 -8.40
C ARG A 118 -9.37 24.20 -8.85
N ALA A 119 -9.79 24.10 -10.11
CA ALA A 119 -9.96 22.82 -10.77
C ALA A 119 -8.61 22.07 -10.76
N ARG A 120 -8.65 20.72 -10.76
CA ARG A 120 -7.46 19.88 -10.78
C ARG A 120 -7.65 18.75 -11.77
N GLN A 121 -6.59 18.47 -12.53
CA GLN A 121 -6.49 17.25 -13.32
C GLN A 121 -5.72 16.21 -12.51
N LEU A 122 -6.34 15.04 -12.32
CA LEU A 122 -5.82 13.99 -11.46
C LEU A 122 -5.71 12.67 -12.22
N ASP A 123 -4.59 12.00 -12.06
CA ASP A 123 -4.39 10.62 -12.51
C ASP A 123 -4.58 9.65 -11.35
N LEU A 124 -5.52 8.73 -11.48
CA LEU A 124 -5.73 7.63 -10.55
C LEU A 124 -5.10 6.35 -11.11
N THR A 125 -4.21 5.73 -10.35
CA THR A 125 -3.58 4.45 -10.69
C THR A 125 -3.78 3.44 -9.57
N THR A 126 -4.23 2.24 -9.92
CA THR A 126 -4.30 1.10 -9.00
C THR A 126 -3.15 0.15 -9.26
N ALA A 127 -2.46 -0.32 -8.22
CA ALA A 127 -1.35 -1.26 -8.36
C ALA A 127 -1.38 -2.33 -7.27
N PHE A 128 -1.02 -3.56 -7.63
CA PHE A 128 -0.89 -4.68 -6.70
C PHE A 128 0.02 -5.74 -7.33
N GLU A 129 0.63 -6.58 -6.50
CA GLU A 129 1.39 -7.73 -7.01
C GLU A 129 0.47 -8.96 -7.05
N VAL A 130 0.36 -9.57 -8.24
CA VAL A 130 -0.40 -10.81 -8.44
C VAL A 130 0.40 -12.01 -7.95
N VAL A 131 -0.26 -12.93 -7.23
CA VAL A 131 0.36 -14.16 -6.70
C VAL A 131 -0.27 -15.40 -7.32
N LEU A 132 -1.59 -15.57 -7.17
CA LEU A 132 -2.38 -16.71 -7.66
C LEU A 132 -1.80 -18.07 -7.22
N ASN A 133 -1.34 -18.19 -5.97
CA ASN A 133 -0.62 -19.38 -5.50
C ASN A 133 -0.89 -19.60 -4.00
N ASP A 134 -0.44 -20.74 -3.48
CA ASP A 134 -0.31 -20.95 -2.05
C ASP A 134 0.50 -19.81 -1.40
N PRO A 135 0.00 -19.18 -0.31
CA PRO A 135 0.68 -18.05 0.33
C PRO A 135 2.08 -18.39 0.85
N ASP A 136 2.29 -19.60 1.37
CA ASP A 136 3.58 -20.00 1.94
C ASP A 136 4.58 -20.32 0.83
N GLY A 137 4.12 -20.91 -0.27
CA GLY A 137 4.90 -21.05 -1.50
C GLY A 137 5.34 -19.71 -2.09
N ASP A 138 4.47 -18.68 -2.10
CA ASP A 138 4.87 -17.33 -2.51
C ASP A 138 5.89 -16.71 -1.56
N ARG A 139 5.68 -16.83 -0.25
CA ARG A 139 6.61 -16.30 0.76
C ARG A 139 8.00 -16.93 0.69
N ALA A 140 8.07 -18.23 0.47
CA ALA A 140 9.34 -18.96 0.36
C ALA A 140 10.14 -18.53 -0.88
N HIS A 141 9.47 -18.40 -2.04
CA HIS A 141 10.13 -18.08 -3.31
C HIS A 141 9.34 -17.06 -4.16
N PRO A 142 9.32 -15.76 -3.78
CA PRO A 142 8.48 -14.75 -4.42
C PRO A 142 8.79 -14.50 -5.90
N ALA A 143 10.07 -14.60 -6.28
CA ALA A 143 10.50 -14.42 -7.67
C ALA A 143 10.10 -15.60 -8.54
N PHE A 144 10.20 -16.82 -8.02
CA PHE A 144 9.80 -18.04 -8.71
C PHE A 144 8.28 -18.08 -8.93
N SER A 145 7.50 -17.69 -7.91
CA SER A 145 6.03 -17.63 -8.02
C SER A 145 5.56 -16.72 -9.15
N LYS A 146 6.25 -15.61 -9.42
CA LYS A 146 5.92 -14.68 -10.51
C LYS A 146 6.12 -15.25 -11.92
N LEU A 147 7.04 -16.20 -12.11
CA LEU A 147 7.36 -16.75 -13.44
C LEU A 147 6.19 -17.50 -14.10
N PHE A 148 5.21 -17.92 -13.30
CA PHE A 148 4.06 -18.69 -13.77
C PHE A 148 2.79 -17.85 -13.93
N VAL A 149 2.85 -16.56 -13.59
CA VAL A 149 1.72 -15.64 -13.76
C VAL A 149 1.80 -15.04 -15.16
N GLN A 150 0.70 -15.12 -15.88
CA GLN A 150 0.53 -14.50 -17.19
C GLN A 150 -0.54 -13.42 -17.06
N THR A 151 -0.31 -12.25 -17.64
CA THR A 151 -1.29 -11.17 -17.67
C THR A 151 -1.69 -10.83 -19.09
N GLU A 152 -2.95 -10.49 -19.28
CA GLU A 152 -3.48 -10.04 -20.56
C GLU A 152 -4.52 -8.95 -20.33
N ARG A 153 -4.67 -8.06 -21.32
CA ARG A 153 -5.68 -7.03 -21.29
C ARG A 153 -6.83 -7.43 -22.20
N GLU A 154 -8.00 -7.55 -21.62
CA GLU A 154 -9.22 -7.83 -22.37
C GLU A 154 -9.69 -6.59 -23.13
N PRO A 155 -10.36 -6.76 -24.29
CA PRO A 155 -10.95 -5.65 -25.05
C PRO A 155 -11.90 -4.78 -24.22
N GLY A 156 -12.58 -5.37 -23.23
CA GLY A 156 -13.46 -4.68 -22.28
C GLY A 156 -12.74 -3.78 -21.26
N GLY A 157 -11.40 -3.76 -21.26
CA GLY A 157 -10.58 -2.93 -20.38
C GLY A 157 -10.03 -3.64 -19.14
N ALA A 158 -10.39 -4.91 -18.93
CA ALA A 158 -10.00 -5.63 -17.72
C ALA A 158 -8.57 -6.12 -17.84
N LEU A 159 -7.83 -6.06 -16.74
CA LEU A 159 -6.56 -6.77 -16.61
C LEU A 159 -6.86 -8.16 -16.06
N LEU A 160 -6.65 -9.18 -16.89
CA LEU A 160 -6.70 -10.56 -16.47
C LEU A 160 -5.32 -11.02 -16.06
N ALA A 161 -5.26 -11.81 -15.00
CA ALA A 161 -4.08 -12.54 -14.60
C ALA A 161 -4.46 -13.99 -14.35
N ARG A 162 -3.63 -14.89 -14.83
CA ARG A 162 -3.80 -16.33 -14.61
C ARG A 162 -2.48 -16.96 -14.25
N ARG A 163 -2.53 -17.98 -13.40
CA ARG A 163 -1.37 -18.85 -13.18
C ARG A 163 -1.42 -20.02 -14.16
N ARG A 164 -0.29 -20.32 -14.80
CA ARG A 164 -0.15 -21.55 -15.60
C ARG A 164 -0.20 -22.76 -14.66
N PRO A 165 -1.14 -23.71 -14.85
CA PRO A 165 -1.16 -24.96 -14.10
C PRO A 165 0.15 -25.73 -14.27
N ARG A 166 0.60 -26.41 -13.21
CA ARG A 166 1.80 -27.25 -13.24
C ARG A 166 1.51 -28.66 -13.73
N SER A 167 0.26 -29.11 -13.60
CA SER A 167 -0.24 -30.34 -14.17
C SER A 167 -1.65 -30.16 -14.74
N PRO A 168 -2.12 -31.07 -15.62
CA PRO A 168 -3.48 -31.01 -16.17
C PRO A 168 -4.60 -31.07 -15.12
N GLU A 169 -4.32 -31.64 -13.95
CA GLU A 169 -5.28 -31.82 -12.85
C GLU A 169 -5.33 -30.59 -11.93
N GLU A 170 -4.36 -29.68 -12.01
CA GLU A 170 -4.34 -28.46 -11.20
C GLU A 170 -5.32 -27.42 -11.77
N PRO A 171 -6.27 -26.91 -10.96
CA PRO A 171 -7.19 -25.88 -11.43
C PRO A 171 -6.45 -24.57 -11.72
N ALA A 172 -6.76 -23.95 -12.85
CA ALA A 172 -6.22 -22.64 -13.17
C ALA A 172 -6.82 -21.57 -12.25
N LEU A 173 -5.96 -20.85 -11.53
CA LEU A 173 -6.35 -19.68 -10.75
C LEU A 173 -6.34 -18.43 -11.63
N TRP A 174 -7.42 -17.65 -11.52
CA TRP A 174 -7.65 -16.42 -12.26
C TRP A 174 -7.93 -15.26 -11.32
N LEU A 175 -7.50 -14.07 -11.74
CA LEU A 175 -7.85 -12.80 -11.14
C LEU A 175 -8.17 -11.83 -12.28
N ALA A 176 -9.27 -11.10 -12.13
CA ALA A 176 -9.60 -9.99 -13.01
C ALA A 176 -9.63 -8.71 -12.18
N GLN A 177 -9.05 -7.63 -12.71
CA GLN A 177 -9.19 -6.30 -12.15
C GLN A 177 -9.68 -5.32 -13.21
N GLN A 178 -10.68 -4.53 -12.85
CA GLN A 178 -11.25 -3.50 -13.69
C GLN A 178 -11.49 -2.25 -12.85
N LEU A 179 -11.09 -1.09 -13.39
CA LEU A 179 -11.48 0.20 -12.85
C LEU A 179 -12.63 0.76 -13.70
N TRP A 180 -13.61 1.36 -13.04
CA TRP A 180 -14.76 2.01 -13.66
C TRP A 180 -14.79 3.49 -13.25
N CYS A 181 -15.02 4.38 -14.20
CA CYS A 181 -15.22 5.81 -13.97
C CYS A 181 -16.42 6.27 -14.80
N ASP A 182 -17.36 6.98 -14.18
CA ASP A 182 -18.58 7.50 -14.84
C ASP A 182 -19.32 6.45 -15.69
N GLY A 183 -19.44 5.23 -15.14
CA GLY A 183 -20.12 4.10 -15.79
C GLY A 183 -19.35 3.46 -16.95
N ARG A 184 -18.09 3.83 -17.18
CA ARG A 184 -17.24 3.30 -18.26
C ARG A 184 -15.98 2.61 -17.72
N PRO A 185 -15.51 1.54 -18.38
CA PRO A 185 -14.21 0.95 -18.09
C PRO A 185 -13.08 1.98 -18.31
N ALA A 186 -12.24 2.17 -17.29
CA ALA A 186 -11.00 2.94 -17.43
C ALA A 186 -9.90 2.09 -18.08
N SER A 187 -8.86 2.75 -18.63
CA SER A 187 -7.71 2.05 -19.20
C SER A 187 -6.92 1.32 -18.10
N SER A 188 -6.29 0.22 -18.49
CA SER A 188 -5.46 -0.64 -17.66
C SER A 188 -4.15 -0.91 -18.39
N VAL A 189 -3.06 -1.12 -17.65
CA VAL A 189 -1.74 -1.46 -18.18
C VAL A 189 -1.33 -2.81 -17.60
N GLY A 190 -1.01 -3.78 -18.46
CA GLY A 190 -0.53 -5.11 -18.09
C GLY A 190 0.99 -5.24 -18.21
N ASP A 191 1.57 -6.14 -17.41
CA ASP A 191 2.99 -6.32 -17.13
C ASP A 191 3.73 -5.08 -16.60
N ARG A 192 4.76 -5.33 -15.75
CA ARG A 192 5.47 -4.34 -14.89
C ARG A 192 5.30 -2.89 -15.37
N PRO A 193 4.82 -1.96 -14.52
CA PRO A 193 5.06 -0.57 -14.84
C PRO A 193 6.57 -0.44 -15.01
N ARG A 194 7.02 0.06 -16.17
CA ARG A 194 8.21 0.91 -16.19
C ARG A 194 8.07 1.74 -14.91
N PRO A 195 8.96 1.60 -13.92
CA PRO A 195 8.70 2.11 -12.59
C PRO A 195 8.19 3.52 -12.77
N LEU A 196 6.91 3.75 -12.46
CA LEU A 196 6.37 5.09 -12.68
C LEU A 196 7.34 5.97 -11.90
N PRO A 197 7.88 7.05 -12.49
CA PRO A 197 9.01 7.76 -11.88
C PRO A 197 8.75 8.10 -10.40
N TRP A 198 7.48 8.30 -10.07
CA TRP A 198 6.96 8.54 -8.73
C TRP A 198 6.73 7.27 -7.86
N ALA A 199 6.48 6.08 -8.43
CA ALA A 199 6.42 4.82 -7.68
C ALA A 199 7.80 4.41 -7.14
N VAL A 200 8.88 4.83 -7.83
CA VAL A 200 10.25 4.76 -7.31
C VAL A 200 10.49 5.82 -6.24
N ALA A 201 9.97 7.05 -6.42
CA ALA A 201 10.08 8.11 -5.42
C ALA A 201 9.29 7.83 -4.13
N ALA A 202 8.20 7.05 -4.23
CA ALA A 202 7.40 6.60 -3.10
C ALA A 202 8.04 5.43 -2.31
N ARG A 203 9.11 4.80 -2.84
CA ARG A 203 9.98 3.95 -2.03
C ARG A 203 10.84 4.87 -1.16
N PRO A 204 10.79 4.76 0.18
CA PRO A 204 11.76 5.46 1.00
C PRO A 204 13.17 5.05 0.54
N PRO A 205 14.13 5.98 0.44
CA PRO A 205 15.49 5.63 0.05
C PRO A 205 16.01 4.53 0.97
N PRO A 206 16.79 3.55 0.47
CA PRO A 206 17.35 2.52 1.31
C PRO A 206 18.12 3.21 2.42
N ARG A 207 17.68 3.01 3.67
CA ARG A 207 18.41 3.53 4.82
C ARG A 207 19.78 2.87 4.77
N ARG A 208 20.80 3.62 4.35
CA ARG A 208 22.18 3.26 4.69
C ARG A 208 22.22 3.29 6.21
N CYS A 209 22.21 2.12 6.83
CA CYS A 209 22.68 1.98 8.19
C CYS A 209 24.18 2.33 8.16
N SER A 210 24.50 3.62 8.22
CA SER A 210 25.78 4.02 8.76
C SER A 210 25.71 3.70 10.25
N THR A 211 26.37 2.61 10.63
CA THR A 211 26.73 2.37 12.03
C THR A 211 27.40 3.65 12.52
N PRO A 212 26.89 4.33 13.56
CA PRO A 212 27.61 5.47 14.11
C PRO A 212 28.93 4.93 14.65
N ALA A 213 30.04 5.42 14.10
CA ALA A 213 31.36 5.15 14.64
C ALA A 213 31.32 5.46 16.14
N ARG A 214 31.70 4.47 16.97
CA ARG A 214 31.89 4.64 18.42
C ARG A 214 32.76 5.87 18.63
N ARG A 215 32.16 6.98 19.09
CA ARG A 215 32.93 8.07 19.68
C ARG A 215 33.37 7.58 21.06
N SER A 216 34.68 7.48 21.26
CA SER A 216 35.27 7.29 22.58
C SER A 216 34.80 8.39 23.52
N PRO A 217 34.52 8.09 24.80
CA PRO A 217 34.11 9.11 25.76
C PRO A 217 35.29 10.05 26.04
N ALA A 218 35.05 11.36 25.96
CA ALA A 218 35.98 12.38 26.44
C ALA A 218 36.02 12.37 27.98
N PRO A 219 37.16 12.69 28.61
CA PRO A 219 37.27 12.73 30.07
C PRO A 219 36.52 13.95 30.65
N PRO A 220 36.09 13.89 31.93
CA PRO A 220 35.31 14.96 32.55
C PRO A 220 36.14 16.23 32.74
N ALA A 221 35.55 17.38 32.40
CA ALA A 221 36.12 18.70 32.58
C ALA A 221 36.16 19.08 34.07
N THR A 222 37.33 19.50 34.55
CA THR A 222 37.55 20.08 35.87
C THR A 222 36.93 21.48 35.96
N CYS A 223 36.04 21.70 36.92
CA CYS A 223 35.49 23.01 37.25
C CYS A 223 36.57 23.93 37.83
N TRP A 224 36.84 25.04 37.17
CA TRP A 224 37.54 26.19 37.74
C TRP A 224 36.51 27.15 38.36
N THR A 225 36.64 27.43 39.65
CA THR A 225 35.89 28.48 40.36
C THR A 225 36.62 29.82 40.28
N PRO A 226 35.94 30.95 40.01
CA PRO A 226 36.53 32.27 40.18
C PRO A 226 36.35 32.74 41.63
N SER A 227 37.45 33.12 42.29
CA SER A 227 37.40 33.82 43.57
C SER A 227 37.18 35.32 43.32
N SER A 228 36.07 35.84 43.83
CA SER A 228 35.88 37.27 44.07
C SER A 228 36.24 37.57 45.53
N ARG A 229 37.08 38.58 45.79
CA ARG A 229 36.74 39.72 46.66
C ARG A 229 37.90 40.71 46.85
N SER A 230 37.44 41.96 46.93
CA SER A 230 38.04 43.28 47.14
C SER A 230 38.59 43.56 48.55
N GLY A 231 39.45 44.60 48.63
CA GLY A 231 39.77 45.40 49.82
C GLY A 231 41.10 44.98 50.49
N THR A 232 42.00 45.86 50.94
CA THR A 232 41.98 47.30 51.27
C THR A 232 43.42 47.72 51.58
N ARG A 233 43.90 48.83 51.03
CA ARG A 233 44.48 50.01 51.71
C ARG A 233 44.98 51.01 50.68
#